data_AF-A0A966Y4E0-F1
#
_entry.id   AF-A0A966Y4E0-F1
#
_cell.length_a   1.000
_cell.length_b   1.000
_cell.length_c   1.000
_cell.angle_alpha   90.00
_cell.angle_beta   90.00
_cell.angle_gamma   90.00
#
_symmetry.space_group_name_H-M   'P 1'
#
loop_
_entity.id
_entity.type
_entity.pdbx_description
1 polymer ?
#
loop_
_entity_poly.entity_id
_entity_poly.type
_entity_poly.pdbx_seq_one_letter_code
_entity_poly.pdbx_strand_id
1 'polypeptide(L)' 'MRLAIKTSTYGLLHVIVAMLVAYALTGNIKIAIGFGLIEPVIQMIVFSVHEYVWEKNKIYI' A
#
# COMPACT_ATOMS: atom_id res chain seq x y z
N MET A 1 -18.19 -11.54 -11.02
CA MET A 1 -17.24 -10.83 -11.92
C MET A 1 -17.09 -9.33 -11.61
N ARG A 2 -18.15 -8.56 -11.34
CA ARG A 2 -18.07 -7.11 -11.05
C ARG A 2 -17.12 -6.72 -9.90
N LEU A 3 -17.07 -7.50 -8.83
CA LEU A 3 -16.26 -7.19 -7.64
C LEU A 3 -14.75 -7.29 -7.92
N ALA A 4 -14.32 -8.39 -8.56
CA ALA A 4 -12.91 -8.59 -8.93
C ALA A 4 -12.40 -7.47 -9.85
N ILE A 5 -13.20 -7.08 -10.85
CA ILE A 5 -12.86 -5.96 -11.73
C ILE A 5 -12.74 -4.66 -10.93
N LYS A 6 -13.68 -4.38 -10.02
CA LYS A 6 -13.64 -3.19 -9.17
C LYS A 6 -12.38 -3.15 -8.30
N THR A 7 -12.04 -4.26 -7.65
CA THR A 7 -10.84 -4.37 -6.81
C THR A 7 -9.57 -4.19 -7.64
N SER A 8 -9.48 -4.82 -8.82
CA SER A 8 -8.33 -4.68 -9.71
C SER A 8 -8.19 -3.26 -10.25
N THR A 9 -9.28 -2.63 -10.70
CA THR A 9 -9.25 -1.23 -11.17
C THR A 9 -8.84 -0.27 -10.05
N TYR A 10 -9.31 -0.51 -8.82
CA TYR A 10 -8.92 0.31 -7.67
C TYR A 10 -7.43 0.13 -7.32
N GLY A 11 -6.92 -1.10 -7.33
CA GLY A 11 -5.50 -1.38 -7.11
C GLY A 11 -4.61 -0.74 -8.17
N LEU A 12 -4.99 -0.81 -9.45
CA LEU A 12 -4.28 -0.14 -10.54
C LEU A 12 -4.26 1.37 -10.36
N LEU A 13 -5.41 1.97 -10.00
CA LEU A 13 -5.50 3.40 -9.76
C LEU A 13 -4.58 3.83 -8.61
N HIS A 14 -4.52 3.05 -7.52
CA HIS A 14 -3.61 3.33 -6.41
C HIS A 14 -2.14 3.34 -6.85
N VAL A 15 -1.68 2.32 -7.58
CA VAL A 15 -0.28 2.24 -8.06
C VAL A 15 0.04 3.42 -8.99
N ILE A 16 -0.87 3.78 -9.90
CA ILE A 16 -0.68 4.91 -10.83
C ILE A 16 -0.56 6.22 -10.05
N VAL A 17 -1.46 6.49 -9.12
CA VAL A 17 -1.44 7.73 -8.33
C VAL A 17 -0.19 7.80 -7.46
N ALA A 18 0.19 6.70 -6.80
CA ALA A 18 1.41 6.63 -5.98
C ALA A 18 2.66 6.93 -6.81
N MET A 19 2.78 6.34 -8.01
CA MET A 19 3.88 6.62 -8.92
C MET A 19 3.89 8.07 -9.40
N LEU A 20 2.73 8.66 -9.72
CA LEU A 20 2.65 10.05 -10.16
C LEU A 20 3.04 11.02 -9.05
N VAL A 21 2.57 10.80 -7.82
CA VAL A 21 2.93 11.62 -6.66
C VAL A 21 4.42 11.48 -6.35
N ALA A 22 4.94 10.25 -6.32
CA ALA A 22 6.36 10.00 -6.08
C ALA A 22 7.23 10.62 -7.18
N TYR A 23 6.83 10.55 -8.44
CA TYR A 23 7.54 11.21 -9.55
C TYR A 23 7.48 12.73 -9.44
N ALA A 24 6.32 13.30 -9.12
CA ALA A 24 6.17 14.75 -8.94
C ALA A 24 7.07 15.29 -7.81
N LEU A 25 7.28 14.51 -6.76
CA LEU A 25 8.12 14.88 -5.62
C LEU A 25 9.62 14.65 -5.86
N THR A 26 9.98 13.57 -6.58
CA THR A 26 11.38 13.15 -6.73
C THR A 26 12.01 13.53 -8.05
N GLY A 27 11.21 13.80 -9.08
CA GLY A 27 11.64 13.96 -10.47
C GLY A 27 12.26 12.71 -11.10
N ASN A 28 12.21 11.55 -10.42
CA ASN A 28 12.91 10.34 -10.85
C ASN A 28 11.96 9.15 -11.00
N ILE A 29 11.81 8.67 -12.24
CA ILE A 29 10.90 7.57 -12.57
C ILE A 29 11.28 6.24 -11.90
N LYS A 30 12.57 5.99 -11.65
CA LYS A 30 13.04 4.75 -11.01
C LYS A 30 12.58 4.69 -9.55
N ILE A 31 12.66 5.83 -8.87
CA ILE A 31 12.22 5.96 -7.47
C ILE A 31 10.69 5.85 -7.41
N ALA A 32 9.98 6.49 -8.34
CA ALA A 32 8.53 6.42 -8.41
C ALA A 32 7.99 4.99 -8.59
N ILE A 33 8.56 4.22 -9.52
CA ILE A 33 8.19 2.82 -9.73
C ILE A 33 8.53 1.98 -8.48
N GLY A 34 9.69 2.21 -7.87
CA GLY A 34 10.08 1.54 -6.63
C GLY A 34 9.07 1.78 -5.51
N PHE A 35 8.66 3.04 -5.30
CA PHE A 35 7.68 3.41 -4.29
C PHE A 35 6.31 2.75 -4.52
N GLY A 36 5.80 2.78 -5.75
CA GLY A 36 4.50 2.20 -6.10
C GLY A 36 4.37 0.69 -5.85
N LEU A 37 5.50 -0.03 -5.74
CA LEU A 37 5.52 -1.47 -5.44
C LEU A 37 5.94 -1.76 -3.99
N ILE A 38 6.88 -1.01 -3.44
CA ILE A 38 7.41 -1.27 -2.10
C ILE A 38 6.43 -0.84 -1.00
N GLU A 39 5.65 0.23 -1.24
CA GLU A 39 4.65 0.73 -0.30
C GLU A 39 3.64 -0.36 0.09
N PRO A 40 2.93 -1.04 -0.83
CA PRO A 40 1.96 -2.07 -0.44
C PRO A 40 2.62 -3.27 0.27
N VAL A 41 3.87 -3.60 -0.04
CA VAL A 41 4.62 -4.67 0.66
C VAL A 41 4.92 -4.28 2.10
N ILE A 42 5.47 -3.08 2.30
CA ILE A 42 5.73 -2.57 3.65
C ILE A 42 4.41 -2.42 4.41
N GLN A 43 3.34 -1.95 3.75
CA GLN A 43 2.04 -1.82 4.38
C GLN A 43 1.47 -3.17 4.84
N MET A 44 1.65 -4.25 4.07
CA MET A 44 1.28 -5.59 4.52
C MET A 44 2.04 -5.99 5.79
N ILE A 45 3.36 -5.77 5.83
CA ILE A 45 4.20 -6.11 6.99
C ILE A 45 3.81 -5.28 8.21
N VAL A 46 3.71 -3.95 8.05
CA VAL A 46 3.35 -3.01 9.12
C VAL A 46 1.96 -3.31 9.65
N PHE A 47 1.00 -3.63 8.78
CA PHE A 47 -0.34 -4.02 9.20
C PHE A 47 -0.33 -5.31 10.01
N SER A 48 0.43 -6.34 9.60
CA SER A 48 0.57 -7.57 10.39
C SER A 48 1.21 -7.33 11.77
N VAL A 49 2.23 -6.47 11.84
CA VAL A 49 2.85 -6.08 13.12
C VAL A 49 1.89 -5.27 13.97
N HIS A 50 1.14 -4.33 13.38
CA HIS A 50 0.14 -3.54 14.07
C HIS A 50 -0.93 -4.43 14.70
N GLU A 51 -1.48 -5.38 13.94
CA GLU A 51 -2.46 -6.35 14.46
C GLU A 51 -1.88 -7.18 15.60
N TYR A 52 -0.67 -7.71 15.44
CA TYR A 52 0.00 -8.48 16.50
C TYR A 52 0.18 -7.67 17.80
N VAL A 53 0.61 -6.41 17.69
CA VAL A 53 0.77 -5.51 18.85
C VAL A 53 -0.59 -5.14 19.45
N TRP A 54 -1.60 -4.89 18.60
CA TRP A 54 -2.94 -4.50 19.04
C TRP A 54 -3.68 -5.64 19.74
N GLU A 55 -3.59 -6.86 19.23
CA GLU A 55 -4.11 -8.07 19.89
C GLU A 55 -3.38 -8.34 21.20
N LYS A 56 -2.07 -8.13 21.25
CA LYS A 56 -1.29 -8.26 22.50
C LYS A 56 -1.69 -7.23 23.56
N ASN A 57 -2.23 -6.08 23.15
CA ASN A 57 -2.78 -5.07 24.06
C ASN A 57 -4.27 -5.29 24.41
N LYS A 58 -4.96 -6.28 23.81
CA LYS A 58 -6.27 -6.76 24.26
C LYS A 58 -6.16 -7.85 25.33
N ILE A 59 -5.20 -7.67 26.26
CA ILE A 59 -5.19 -8.38 27.54
C ILE A 59 -6.38 -7.84 28.36
N TYR A 60 -7.48 -8.59 28.34
CA TYR A 60 -8.65 -8.51 29.24
C TYR A 60 -9.33 -7.15 29.42
N ILE A 61 -10.22 -6.79 28.49
CA ILE A 61 -11.53 -6.18 28.83
C ILE A 61 -12.61 -6.97 28.10
#